data_AF-A0A969HHH9-F1
#
_entry.id   AF-A0A969HHH9-F1
#
_cell.length_a   1.000
_cell.length_b   1.000
_cell.length_c   1.000
_cell.angle_alpha   90.00
_cell.angle_beta   90.00
_cell.angle_gamma   90.00
#
_symmetry.space_group_name_H-M   'P 1'
#
loop_
_entity.id
_entity.type
_entity.pdbx_description
1 polymer ?
#
loop_
_entity_poly.entity_id
_entity_poly.type
_entity_poly.pdbx_seq_one_letter_code
_entity_poly.pdbx_strand_id
1 'polypeptide(L)'
;MSNQYKLSNIRALLNDGFTPEELRRFCYEEPDFRPVHDRLTQSSGKDIIIDELLTYSNQRLKIEALLNWVKKHNLAMYEKHQPYRDTEVASSEAIDFVIGAVLLDDLNALLEKLPAYWKLNPPGDDIPIYYAAKLPFSRSKGKRGTYNVRVFWLGQDPSKAKSAMDDAIKRWRPRYVLLLSIIAGVSLKGVDIGDIILADGMVSYQTEGTSKTKFSMPPEFQQSALPFGVHDLIGTNWTKLIGSPRPDGGNPVCHKGIIASGDKLVNYHDPLKKYDIWSKVIGIETETPGIAKVVRQSTGDNFWMIGGVYTLADKKVKPADMQQWRPYAHAVAAAYTVALLQSGPVPL
;
A
#
# COMPACT_ATOMS: atom_id res chain seq x y z
N MET A 1 4.80 -4.79 -24.56
CA MET A 1 3.87 -3.72 -24.14
C MET A 1 2.75 -4.41 -23.38
N SER A 2 2.76 -4.38 -22.04
CA SER A 2 1.63 -4.96 -21.29
C SER A 2 0.47 -3.98 -21.35
N ASN A 3 -0.74 -4.43 -21.66
CA ASN A 3 -1.90 -3.56 -21.77
C ASN A 3 -2.63 -3.47 -20.41
N GLN A 4 -3.04 -2.27 -19.99
CA GLN A 4 -3.87 -2.10 -18.79
C GLN A 4 -5.31 -2.53 -19.06
N TYR A 5 -5.92 -3.28 -18.15
CA TYR A 5 -7.24 -3.88 -18.34
C TYR A 5 -8.32 -3.22 -17.48
N LYS A 6 -9.48 -2.93 -18.06
CA LYS A 6 -10.70 -2.49 -17.34
C LYS A 6 -11.53 -3.72 -17.01
N LEU A 7 -11.38 -4.30 -15.82
CA LEU A 7 -12.07 -5.56 -15.45
C LEU A 7 -13.60 -5.47 -15.60
N SER A 8 -14.21 -4.32 -15.29
CA SER A 8 -15.63 -4.07 -15.53
C SER A 8 -16.01 -4.16 -17.02
N ASN A 9 -15.16 -3.63 -17.90
CA ASN A 9 -15.36 -3.71 -19.34
C ASN A 9 -15.09 -5.11 -19.87
N ILE A 10 -14.12 -5.84 -19.31
CA ILE A 10 -13.91 -7.26 -19.67
C ILE A 10 -15.13 -8.09 -19.25
N ARG A 11 -15.68 -7.85 -18.05
CA ARG A 11 -16.92 -8.50 -17.61
C ARG A 11 -18.05 -8.23 -18.59
N ALA A 12 -18.30 -6.96 -18.93
CA ALA A 12 -19.34 -6.58 -19.88
C ALA A 12 -19.09 -7.19 -21.27
N LEU A 13 -17.84 -7.21 -21.72
CA LEU A 13 -17.44 -7.84 -22.98
C LEU A 13 -17.74 -9.34 -23.02
N LEU A 14 -17.38 -10.08 -21.97
CA LEU A 14 -17.67 -11.51 -21.87
C LEU A 14 -19.18 -11.77 -21.75
N ASN A 15 -19.88 -10.91 -21.01
CA ASN A 15 -21.31 -11.03 -20.82
C ASN A 15 -22.10 -10.73 -22.10
N ASP A 16 -21.73 -9.71 -22.86
CA ASP A 16 -22.51 -9.31 -24.02
C ASP A 16 -22.06 -10.06 -25.29
N GLY A 17 -20.79 -10.49 -25.34
CA GLY A 17 -20.16 -11.00 -26.56
C GLY A 17 -20.15 -12.52 -26.74
N PHE A 18 -20.45 -13.30 -25.70
CA PHE A 18 -20.34 -14.76 -25.72
C PHE A 18 -21.48 -15.44 -24.98
N THR A 19 -21.85 -16.64 -25.38
CA THR A 19 -22.79 -17.53 -24.67
C THR A 19 -22.09 -18.30 -23.54
N PRO A 20 -22.82 -18.84 -22.55
CA PRO A 20 -22.24 -19.73 -21.54
C PRO A 20 -21.47 -20.91 -22.15
N GLU A 21 -22.00 -21.51 -23.21
CA GLU A 21 -21.43 -22.67 -23.90
C GLU A 21 -20.09 -22.33 -24.55
N GLU A 22 -19.98 -21.17 -25.20
CA GLU A 22 -18.72 -20.68 -25.78
C GLU A 22 -17.65 -20.44 -24.72
N LEU A 23 -18.01 -19.85 -23.58
CA LEU A 23 -17.06 -19.62 -22.48
C LEU A 23 -16.58 -20.93 -21.84
N ARG A 24 -17.46 -21.92 -21.69
CA ARG A 24 -17.07 -23.26 -21.21
C ARG A 24 -16.15 -23.96 -22.19
N ARG A 25 -16.47 -23.88 -23.48
CA ARG A 25 -15.65 -24.42 -24.55
C ARG A 25 -14.25 -23.81 -24.55
N PHE A 26 -14.14 -22.49 -24.38
CA PHE A 26 -12.84 -21.82 -24.17
C PHE A 26 -12.06 -22.41 -23.01
N CYS A 27 -12.69 -22.54 -21.82
CA CYS A 27 -12.02 -23.10 -20.65
C CYS A 27 -11.55 -24.54 -20.87
N TYR A 28 -12.26 -25.31 -21.69
CA TYR A 28 -11.90 -26.69 -22.02
C TYR A 28 -10.77 -26.79 -23.07
N GLU A 29 -10.85 -25.98 -24.13
CA GLU A 29 -9.94 -26.02 -25.28
C GLU A 29 -8.59 -25.34 -24.98
N GLU A 30 -8.56 -24.31 -24.13
CA GLU A 30 -7.34 -23.61 -23.77
C GLU A 30 -6.67 -24.23 -22.53
N PRO A 31 -5.50 -24.90 -22.67
CA PRO A 31 -4.90 -25.68 -21.60
C PRO A 31 -4.66 -24.89 -20.31
N ASP A 32 -4.29 -23.61 -20.44
CA ASP A 32 -4.03 -22.71 -19.31
C ASP A 32 -5.29 -22.42 -18.47
N PHE A 33 -6.49 -22.58 -19.06
CA PHE A 33 -7.78 -22.29 -18.46
C PHE A 33 -8.55 -23.55 -18.04
N ARG A 34 -8.00 -24.74 -18.27
CA ARG A 34 -8.59 -26.02 -17.84
C ARG A 34 -8.91 -26.08 -16.34
N PRO A 35 -8.09 -25.51 -15.42
CA PRO A 35 -8.44 -25.45 -14.00
C PRO A 35 -9.72 -24.66 -13.70
N VAL A 36 -10.12 -23.72 -14.58
CA VAL A 36 -11.41 -23.02 -14.47
C VAL A 36 -12.53 -23.98 -14.88
N HIS A 37 -12.38 -24.67 -16.01
CA HIS A 37 -13.34 -25.67 -16.47
C HIS A 37 -13.62 -26.73 -15.40
N ASP A 38 -12.58 -27.26 -14.77
CA ASP A 38 -12.68 -28.33 -13.77
C ASP A 38 -13.44 -27.91 -12.50
N ARG A 39 -13.54 -26.60 -12.23
CA ARG A 39 -14.34 -26.05 -11.11
C ARG A 39 -15.79 -25.77 -11.48
N LEU A 40 -16.12 -25.71 -12.77
CA LEU A 40 -17.46 -25.39 -13.23
C LEU A 40 -18.34 -26.65 -13.24
N THR A 41 -19.56 -26.53 -12.72
CA THR A 41 -20.59 -27.57 -12.83
C THR A 41 -21.40 -27.37 -14.10
N GLN A 42 -22.10 -28.41 -14.59
CA GLN A 42 -23.02 -28.24 -15.74
C GLN A 42 -24.12 -27.22 -15.46
N SER A 43 -24.52 -27.06 -14.20
CA SER A 43 -25.53 -26.07 -13.75
C SER A 43 -25.00 -24.65 -13.55
N SER A 44 -23.68 -24.40 -13.67
CA SER A 44 -23.14 -23.05 -13.47
C SER A 44 -23.71 -22.06 -14.50
N GLY A 45 -24.34 -20.99 -14.01
CA GLY A 45 -24.83 -19.90 -14.84
C GLY A 45 -23.69 -19.07 -15.45
N LYS A 46 -24.01 -18.25 -16.45
CA LYS A 46 -23.06 -17.41 -17.18
C LYS A 46 -22.20 -16.52 -16.26
N ASP A 47 -22.84 -15.86 -15.30
CA ASP A 47 -22.17 -14.96 -14.36
C ASP A 47 -21.07 -15.68 -13.56
N ILE A 48 -21.38 -16.88 -13.07
CA ILE A 48 -20.42 -17.71 -12.31
C ILE A 48 -19.21 -18.07 -13.18
N ILE A 49 -19.45 -18.41 -14.45
CA ILE A 49 -18.38 -18.73 -15.41
C ILE A 49 -17.47 -17.51 -15.63
N ILE A 50 -18.06 -16.33 -15.83
CA ILE A 50 -17.32 -15.08 -16.02
C ILE A 50 -16.52 -14.71 -14.76
N ASP A 51 -17.12 -14.85 -13.58
CA ASP A 51 -16.47 -14.57 -12.30
C ASP A 51 -15.25 -15.47 -12.05
N GLU A 52 -15.38 -16.77 -12.27
CA GLU A 52 -14.27 -17.72 -12.16
C GLU A 52 -13.16 -17.42 -13.17
N LEU A 53 -13.51 -17.10 -14.42
CA LEU A 53 -12.56 -16.72 -15.46
C LEU A 53 -11.77 -15.47 -15.09
N LEU A 54 -12.45 -14.41 -14.65
CA LEU A 54 -11.79 -13.15 -14.27
C LEU A 54 -10.92 -13.33 -13.03
N THR A 55 -11.42 -14.06 -12.02
CA THR A 55 -10.69 -14.35 -10.78
C THR A 55 -9.41 -15.11 -11.08
N TYR A 56 -9.50 -16.21 -11.82
CA TYR A 56 -8.34 -17.03 -12.19
C TYR A 56 -7.36 -16.27 -13.08
N SER A 57 -7.86 -15.56 -14.09
CA SER A 57 -7.02 -14.77 -15.00
C SER A 57 -6.24 -13.68 -14.27
N ASN A 58 -6.87 -13.00 -13.31
CA ASN A 58 -6.23 -11.96 -12.53
C ASN A 58 -5.18 -12.55 -11.57
N GLN A 59 -5.50 -13.65 -10.88
CA GLN A 59 -4.57 -14.32 -9.95
C GLN A 59 -3.36 -14.94 -10.66
N ARG A 60 -3.54 -15.48 -11.87
CA ARG A 60 -2.48 -16.19 -12.62
C ARG A 60 -1.84 -15.36 -13.74
N LEU A 61 -2.16 -14.07 -13.83
CA LEU A 61 -1.65 -13.16 -14.87
C LEU A 61 -1.98 -13.63 -16.31
N LYS A 62 -3.17 -14.19 -16.52
CA LYS A 62 -3.63 -14.75 -17.81
C LYS A 62 -4.67 -13.87 -18.53
N ILE A 63 -4.91 -12.64 -18.08
CA ILE A 63 -5.88 -11.72 -18.71
C ILE A 63 -5.57 -11.48 -20.20
N GLU A 64 -4.30 -11.42 -20.59
CA GLU A 64 -3.90 -11.23 -21.98
C GLU A 64 -4.31 -12.41 -22.88
N ALA A 65 -4.11 -13.64 -22.40
CA ALA A 65 -4.49 -14.84 -23.12
C ALA A 65 -6.01 -14.90 -23.34
N LEU A 66 -6.79 -14.58 -22.29
CA LEU A 66 -8.25 -14.46 -22.38
C LEU A 66 -8.65 -13.41 -23.42
N LEU A 67 -8.04 -12.23 -23.40
CA LEU A 67 -8.40 -11.15 -24.32
C LEU A 67 -7.95 -11.39 -25.76
N ASN A 68 -6.84 -12.10 -25.98
CA ASN A 68 -6.43 -12.54 -27.32
C ASN A 68 -7.46 -13.53 -27.89
N TRP A 69 -7.95 -14.46 -27.08
CA TRP A 69 -9.03 -15.35 -27.50
C TRP A 69 -10.32 -14.59 -27.82
N VAL A 70 -10.74 -13.66 -26.95
CA VAL A 70 -11.92 -12.83 -27.19
C VAL A 70 -11.80 -12.01 -28.48
N LYS A 71 -10.65 -11.36 -28.71
CA LYS A 71 -10.40 -10.56 -29.91
C LYS A 71 -10.50 -11.41 -31.19
N LYS A 72 -10.00 -12.65 -31.15
CA LYS A 72 -10.05 -13.59 -32.27
C LYS A 72 -11.47 -14.02 -32.62
N HIS A 73 -12.34 -14.19 -31.63
CA HIS A 73 -13.69 -14.76 -31.83
C HIS A 73 -14.79 -13.71 -31.93
N ASN A 74 -14.60 -12.52 -31.36
CA ASN A 74 -15.59 -11.44 -31.42
C ASN A 74 -14.93 -10.05 -31.41
N LEU A 75 -14.28 -9.71 -32.54
CA LEU A 75 -13.58 -8.43 -32.70
C LEU A 75 -14.51 -7.21 -32.51
N ALA A 76 -15.74 -7.28 -33.02
CA ALA A 76 -16.70 -6.18 -32.92
C ALA A 76 -17.05 -5.85 -31.46
N MET A 77 -17.32 -6.88 -30.64
CA MET A 77 -17.59 -6.65 -29.21
C MET A 77 -16.33 -6.21 -28.46
N TYR A 78 -15.17 -6.78 -28.81
CA TYR A 78 -13.90 -6.37 -28.24
C TYR A 78 -13.63 -4.87 -28.46
N GLU A 79 -13.85 -4.37 -29.68
CA GLU A 79 -13.71 -2.95 -30.02
C GLU A 79 -14.77 -2.09 -29.30
N LYS A 80 -16.02 -2.55 -29.24
CA LYS A 80 -17.12 -1.86 -28.55
C LYS A 80 -16.83 -1.66 -27.06
N HIS A 81 -16.35 -2.70 -26.37
CA HIS A 81 -16.17 -2.66 -24.92
C HIS A 81 -14.82 -2.08 -24.50
N GLN A 82 -13.84 -1.99 -25.41
CA GLN A 82 -12.49 -1.47 -25.14
C GLN A 82 -11.95 -2.01 -23.80
N PRO A 83 -11.63 -3.31 -23.73
CA PRO A 83 -11.20 -3.96 -22.48
C PRO A 83 -9.88 -3.38 -21.96
N TYR A 84 -9.19 -2.61 -22.80
CA TYR A 84 -8.02 -1.85 -22.41
C TYR A 84 -8.38 -0.45 -21.90
N ARG A 85 -7.55 0.07 -21.00
CA ARG A 85 -7.31 1.51 -21.03
C ARG A 85 -6.54 1.79 -22.31
N ASP A 86 -6.94 2.82 -23.05
CA ASP A 86 -6.00 3.51 -23.93
C ASP A 86 -4.70 3.59 -23.15
N THR A 87 -3.59 3.17 -23.76
CA THR A 87 -2.28 3.53 -23.22
C THR A 87 -2.35 5.02 -23.03
N GLU A 88 -2.57 5.46 -21.78
CA GLU A 88 -2.49 6.86 -21.43
C GLU A 88 -1.09 7.23 -21.88
N VAL A 89 -1.01 7.89 -23.04
CA VAL A 89 -0.03 8.95 -23.25
C VAL A 89 -0.09 9.70 -21.94
N ALA A 90 0.96 9.54 -21.12
CA ALA A 90 1.00 9.98 -19.73
C ALA A 90 0.25 11.30 -19.63
N SER A 91 -0.99 11.25 -19.14
CA SER A 91 -1.74 12.47 -18.96
C SER A 91 -0.89 13.27 -17.99
N SER A 92 -0.63 14.53 -18.31
CA SER A 92 0.15 15.46 -17.51
C SER A 92 -0.52 15.79 -16.15
N GLU A 93 -1.44 14.93 -15.69
CA GLU A 93 -2.03 15.01 -14.37
C GLU A 93 -0.93 14.80 -13.33
N ALA A 94 -0.64 15.86 -12.58
CA ALA A 94 0.31 15.82 -11.48
C ALA A 94 -0.07 14.69 -10.50
N ILE A 95 0.94 13.95 -10.04
CA ILE A 95 0.76 12.94 -9.00
C ILE A 95 0.82 13.63 -7.65
N ASP A 96 -0.25 13.51 -6.87
CA ASP A 96 -0.32 14.13 -5.55
C ASP A 96 0.46 13.30 -4.53
N PHE A 97 0.27 11.98 -4.56
CA PHE A 97 0.83 11.06 -3.58
C PHE A 97 1.47 9.84 -4.22
N VAL A 98 2.69 9.52 -3.77
CA VAL A 98 3.30 8.20 -3.93
C VAL A 98 3.37 7.54 -2.56
N ILE A 99 2.86 6.31 -2.44
CA ILE A 99 2.86 5.53 -1.20
C ILE A 99 3.72 4.28 -1.41
N GLY A 100 4.83 4.20 -0.70
CA GLY A 100 5.64 3.00 -0.59
C GLY A 100 5.14 2.13 0.55
N ALA A 101 4.53 1.01 0.23
CA ALA A 101 4.22 -0.04 1.18
C ALA A 101 5.48 -0.86 1.45
N VAL A 102 5.85 -0.96 2.71
CA VAL A 102 7.11 -1.57 3.13
C VAL A 102 7.04 -3.10 2.99
N LEU A 103 5.97 -3.70 3.49
CA LEU A 103 5.70 -5.13 3.35
C LEU A 103 4.60 -5.37 2.31
N LEU A 104 4.56 -6.59 1.75
CA LEU A 104 3.52 -6.97 0.80
C LEU A 104 2.13 -6.93 1.46
N ASP A 105 2.04 -7.27 2.74
CA ASP A 105 0.81 -7.18 3.53
C ASP A 105 0.35 -5.73 3.75
N ASP A 106 1.28 -4.77 3.83
CA ASP A 106 0.93 -3.33 3.86
C ASP A 106 0.29 -2.91 2.54
N LEU A 107 0.85 -3.36 1.41
CA LEU A 107 0.29 -3.07 0.09
C LEU A 107 -1.11 -3.66 -0.06
N ASN A 108 -1.27 -4.94 0.30
CA ASN A 108 -2.57 -5.63 0.21
C ASN A 108 -3.62 -4.93 1.07
N ALA A 109 -3.28 -4.62 2.33
CA ALA A 109 -4.19 -3.92 3.24
C ALA A 109 -4.56 -2.51 2.74
N LEU A 110 -3.66 -1.83 2.02
CA LEU A 110 -3.93 -0.54 1.40
C LEU A 110 -4.84 -0.67 0.17
N LEU A 111 -4.57 -1.63 -0.71
CA LEU A 111 -5.36 -1.87 -1.92
C LEU A 111 -6.81 -2.23 -1.61
N GLU A 112 -7.06 -3.01 -0.55
CA GLU A 112 -8.42 -3.32 -0.08
C GLU A 112 -9.25 -2.08 0.26
N LYS A 113 -8.60 -0.97 0.59
CA LYS A 113 -9.24 0.27 1.07
C LYS A 113 -9.25 1.38 0.02
N LEU A 114 -8.45 1.24 -1.05
CA LEU A 114 -8.42 2.20 -2.14
C LEU A 114 -9.60 1.96 -3.08
N PRO A 115 -10.44 2.98 -3.35
CA PRO A 115 -11.53 2.84 -4.30
C PRO A 115 -11.00 2.75 -5.72
N ALA A 116 -11.50 1.78 -6.48
CA ALA A 116 -11.30 1.68 -7.94
C ALA A 116 -9.83 1.81 -8.38
N TYR A 117 -8.89 1.22 -7.63
CA TYR A 117 -7.49 1.18 -8.02
C TYR A 117 -7.28 0.32 -9.28
N TRP A 118 -6.18 0.55 -9.98
CA TRP A 118 -5.76 -0.27 -11.11
C TRP A 118 -4.26 -0.49 -11.11
N LYS A 119 -3.83 -1.63 -11.62
CA LYS A 119 -2.41 -1.94 -11.81
C LYS A 119 -1.85 -1.11 -12.97
N LEU A 120 -0.68 -0.51 -12.76
CA LEU A 120 0.09 0.13 -13.81
C LEU A 120 0.95 -0.91 -14.52
N ASN A 121 1.24 -0.64 -15.78
CA ASN A 121 2.20 -1.44 -16.51
C ASN A 121 3.58 -1.20 -15.90
N PRO A 122 4.37 -2.26 -15.61
CA PRO A 122 5.75 -2.09 -15.24
C PRO A 122 6.45 -1.36 -16.40
N PRO A 123 7.07 -0.20 -16.14
CA PRO A 123 7.74 0.55 -17.18
C PRO A 123 9.08 -0.11 -17.51
N GLY A 124 9.10 -1.00 -18.51
CA GLY A 124 10.31 -1.71 -18.93
C GLY A 124 10.70 -2.80 -17.93
N ASP A 125 11.99 -2.89 -17.60
CA ASP A 125 12.59 -3.86 -16.64
C ASP A 125 12.37 -3.48 -15.16
N ASP A 126 11.40 -2.59 -14.88
CA ASP A 126 11.13 -2.12 -13.52
C ASP A 126 10.62 -3.27 -12.65
N ILE A 127 11.27 -3.49 -11.51
CA ILE A 127 10.99 -4.60 -10.60
C ILE A 127 9.66 -4.39 -9.85
N PRO A 128 9.33 -3.17 -9.36
CA PRO A 128 8.11 -2.98 -8.60
C PRO A 128 6.86 -3.00 -9.48
N ILE A 129 5.80 -3.64 -8.98
CA ILE A 129 4.46 -3.50 -9.53
C ILE A 129 3.81 -2.28 -8.88
N TYR A 130 3.47 -1.30 -9.70
CA TYR A 130 2.77 -0.10 -9.25
C TYR A 130 1.27 -0.24 -9.47
N TYR A 131 0.50 0.42 -8.61
CA TYR A 131 -0.93 0.61 -8.74
C TYR A 131 -1.22 2.11 -8.68
N ALA A 132 -2.34 2.50 -9.25
CA ALA A 132 -2.82 3.86 -9.26
C ALA A 132 -4.27 3.90 -8.79
N ALA A 133 -4.64 5.00 -8.16
CA ALA A 133 -6.00 5.26 -7.72
C ALA A 133 -6.33 6.75 -7.85
N LYS A 134 -7.60 7.04 -8.14
CA LYS A 134 -8.18 8.39 -8.02
C LYS A 134 -8.95 8.43 -6.71
N LEU A 135 -8.37 9.07 -5.69
CA LEU A 135 -8.90 9.04 -4.33
C LEU A 135 -9.71 10.33 -4.06
N PRO A 136 -11.05 10.26 -3.99
CA PRO A 136 -11.86 11.41 -3.64
C PRO A 136 -11.59 11.85 -2.20
N PHE A 137 -11.60 13.15 -1.95
CA PHE A 137 -11.49 13.73 -0.62
C PHE A 137 -12.59 14.78 -0.37
N SER A 138 -12.88 15.03 0.91
CA SER A 138 -13.79 16.08 1.35
C SER A 138 -13.25 16.76 2.60
N ARG A 139 -13.09 18.09 2.54
CA ARG A 139 -12.62 18.91 3.67
C ARG A 139 -13.77 19.42 4.53
N SER A 140 -13.44 19.83 5.75
CA SER A 140 -14.31 20.72 6.53
C SER A 140 -14.64 21.95 5.68
N LYS A 141 -15.92 22.35 5.64
CA LYS A 141 -16.52 23.34 4.71
C LYS A 141 -16.91 22.82 3.31
N GLY A 142 -16.93 21.50 3.09
CA GLY A 142 -17.57 20.90 1.90
C GLY A 142 -16.76 20.99 0.60
N LYS A 143 -15.51 21.48 0.64
CA LYS A 143 -14.62 21.44 -0.53
C LYS A 143 -14.28 19.98 -0.85
N ARG A 144 -14.60 19.56 -2.06
CA ARG A 144 -14.32 18.22 -2.59
C ARG A 144 -13.24 18.29 -3.66
N GLY A 145 -12.54 17.18 -3.86
CA GLY A 145 -11.58 17.00 -4.92
C GLY A 145 -11.17 15.55 -5.03
N THR A 146 -10.16 15.30 -5.86
CA THR A 146 -9.63 13.96 -6.10
C THR A 146 -8.12 14.04 -6.14
N TYR A 147 -7.45 13.18 -5.37
CA TYR A 147 -6.02 13.00 -5.46
C TYR A 147 -5.66 11.91 -6.46
N ASN A 148 -4.58 12.13 -7.21
CA ASN A 148 -3.91 11.11 -7.99
C ASN A 148 -2.87 10.40 -7.13
N VAL A 149 -3.13 9.13 -6.80
CA VAL A 149 -2.29 8.32 -5.92
C VAL A 149 -1.57 7.24 -6.73
N ARG A 150 -0.33 6.97 -6.37
CA ARG A 150 0.47 5.83 -6.83
C ARG A 150 0.88 5.03 -5.62
N VAL A 151 0.73 3.71 -5.67
CA VAL A 151 1.08 2.81 -4.56
C VAL A 151 1.86 1.61 -5.08
N PHE A 152 2.84 1.15 -4.31
CA PHE A 152 3.65 0.00 -4.70
C PHE A 152 4.33 -0.61 -3.47
N TRP A 153 4.76 -1.86 -3.62
CA TRP A 153 5.56 -2.54 -2.62
C TRP A 153 7.05 -2.26 -2.86
N LEU A 154 7.74 -1.85 -1.81
CA LEU A 154 9.16 -1.49 -1.85
C LEU A 154 10.11 -2.69 -1.97
N GLY A 155 9.66 -3.87 -1.52
CA GLY A 155 10.51 -5.04 -1.36
C GLY A 155 11.14 -5.14 0.02
N GLN A 156 11.67 -6.32 0.35
CA GLN A 156 12.27 -6.61 1.66
C GLN A 156 13.74 -6.21 1.79
N ASP A 157 14.42 -5.95 0.66
CA ASP A 157 15.82 -5.55 0.67
C ASP A 157 15.91 -4.01 0.81
N PRO A 158 16.52 -3.47 1.89
CA PRO A 158 16.54 -2.02 2.12
C PRO A 158 17.22 -1.22 0.99
N SER A 159 18.22 -1.79 0.33
CA SER A 159 18.90 -1.13 -0.78
C SER A 159 18.02 -1.05 -2.02
N LYS A 160 17.29 -2.13 -2.34
CA LYS A 160 16.31 -2.16 -3.43
C LYS A 160 15.09 -1.29 -3.13
N ALA A 161 14.61 -1.30 -1.88
CA ALA A 161 13.53 -0.45 -1.42
C ALA A 161 13.85 1.03 -1.61
N LYS A 162 15.08 1.43 -1.24
CA LYS A 162 15.58 2.78 -1.48
C LYS A 162 15.61 3.15 -2.97
N SER A 163 16.15 2.27 -3.82
CA SER A 163 16.17 2.50 -5.27
C SER A 163 14.76 2.58 -5.87
N ALA A 164 13.87 1.67 -5.48
CA ALA A 164 12.48 1.67 -5.94
C ALA A 164 11.74 2.96 -5.57
N MET A 165 11.96 3.47 -4.35
CA MET A 165 11.41 4.78 -3.95
C MET A 165 12.02 5.94 -4.74
N ASP A 166 13.34 5.96 -4.94
CA ASP A 166 14.01 6.99 -5.72
C ASP A 166 13.51 7.02 -7.18
N ASP A 167 13.36 5.85 -7.80
CA ASP A 167 12.84 5.70 -9.16
C ASP A 167 11.38 6.15 -9.24
N ALA A 168 10.55 5.80 -8.27
CA ALA A 168 9.16 6.26 -8.18
C ALA A 168 9.08 7.80 -8.09
N ILE A 169 9.92 8.42 -7.26
CA ILE A 169 9.95 9.87 -7.09
C ILE A 169 10.41 10.56 -8.37
N LYS A 170 11.50 10.11 -8.99
CA LYS A 170 12.00 10.67 -10.25
C LYS A 170 10.98 10.56 -11.38
N ARG A 171 10.30 9.41 -11.45
CA ARG A 171 9.32 9.08 -12.49
C ARG A 171 8.07 9.93 -12.40
N TRP A 172 7.48 10.03 -11.21
CA TRP A 172 6.17 10.67 -11.04
C TRP A 172 6.23 12.09 -10.51
N ARG A 173 7.39 12.52 -10.00
CA ARG A 173 7.59 13.83 -9.35
C ARG A 173 6.42 14.17 -8.42
N PRO A 174 6.09 13.28 -7.46
CA PRO A 174 4.91 13.46 -6.64
C PRO A 174 5.04 14.70 -5.76
N ARG A 175 3.91 15.29 -5.39
CA ARG A 175 3.89 16.39 -4.43
C ARG A 175 4.24 15.92 -3.03
N TYR A 176 3.81 14.72 -2.66
CA TYR A 176 4.00 14.10 -1.36
C TYR A 176 4.37 12.61 -1.48
N VAL A 177 5.19 12.14 -0.54
CA VAL A 177 5.58 10.74 -0.42
C VAL A 177 5.18 10.21 0.95
N LEU A 178 4.58 9.02 0.96
CA LEU A 178 4.20 8.31 2.17
C LEU A 178 4.93 6.97 2.25
N LEU A 179 5.31 6.58 3.46
CA LEU A 179 5.64 5.20 3.80
C LEU A 179 4.55 4.61 4.67
N LEU A 180 4.16 3.38 4.34
CA LEU A 180 3.22 2.57 5.11
C LEU A 180 3.94 1.32 5.60
N SER A 181 3.95 1.11 6.92
CA SER A 181 4.62 -0.04 7.55
C SER A 181 3.87 -0.52 8.79
N ILE A 182 4.43 -1.53 9.46
CA ILE A 182 4.15 -1.85 10.86
C ILE A 182 5.38 -1.51 11.70
N ILE A 183 5.15 -1.12 12.96
CA ILE A 183 6.18 -0.53 13.81
C ILE A 183 6.15 -1.21 15.18
N ALA A 184 7.32 -1.41 15.79
CA ALA A 184 7.41 -1.77 17.21
C ALA A 184 7.27 -0.49 18.05
N GLY A 185 6.19 -0.37 18.83
CA GLY A 185 5.93 0.80 19.67
C GLY A 185 6.81 0.84 20.91
N VAL A 186 6.91 2.00 21.58
CA VAL A 186 7.59 2.14 22.87
C VAL A 186 6.55 2.43 23.95
N SER A 187 6.25 1.44 24.80
CA SER A 187 5.19 1.58 25.80
C SER A 187 5.51 2.57 26.92
N LEU A 188 6.80 2.78 27.23
CA LEU A 188 7.26 3.89 28.08
C LEU A 188 6.90 5.28 27.54
N LYS A 189 6.48 5.37 26.27
CA LYS A 189 5.98 6.60 25.63
C LYS A 189 4.46 6.62 25.48
N GLY A 190 3.75 5.67 26.11
CA GLY A 190 2.30 5.56 26.05
C GLY A 190 1.76 4.88 24.79
N VAL A 191 2.62 4.25 23.99
CA VAL A 191 2.20 3.52 22.78
C VAL A 191 1.81 2.08 23.14
N ASP A 192 0.60 1.67 22.76
CA ASP A 192 0.12 0.31 22.95
C ASP A 192 0.08 -0.49 21.63
N ILE A 193 0.04 -1.82 21.74
CA ILE A 193 -0.16 -2.68 20.56
C ILE A 193 -1.55 -2.41 19.98
N GLY A 194 -1.64 -2.31 18.66
CA GLY A 194 -2.86 -1.95 17.94
C GLY A 194 -3.05 -0.45 17.73
N ASP A 195 -2.15 0.39 18.26
CA ASP A 195 -2.16 1.81 17.98
C ASP A 195 -1.53 2.14 16.62
N ILE A 196 -1.54 3.42 16.27
CA ILE A 196 -0.89 3.97 15.09
C ILE A 196 0.18 4.96 15.50
N ILE A 197 1.28 4.98 14.77
CA ILE A 197 2.30 6.02 14.85
C ILE A 197 2.31 6.79 13.53
N LEU A 198 2.11 8.11 13.62
CA LEU A 198 2.41 9.07 12.57
C LEU A 198 3.77 9.72 12.88
N ALA A 199 4.77 9.36 12.09
CA ALA A 199 6.12 9.86 12.30
C ALA A 199 6.21 11.35 11.97
N ASP A 200 6.72 12.15 12.91
CA ASP A 200 7.08 13.55 12.69
C ASP A 200 8.60 13.78 12.63
N GLY A 201 9.37 12.70 12.75
CA GLY A 201 10.79 12.68 12.51
C GLY A 201 11.29 11.24 12.43
N MET A 202 12.44 11.06 11.78
CA MET A 202 13.05 9.75 11.61
C MET A 202 14.56 9.82 11.81
N VAL A 203 15.08 8.88 12.60
CA VAL A 203 16.51 8.67 12.81
C VAL A 203 16.90 7.28 12.34
N SER A 204 17.98 7.16 11.56
CA SER A 204 18.51 5.84 11.20
C SER A 204 19.57 5.40 12.18
N TYR A 205 19.61 4.11 12.50
CA TYR A 205 20.71 3.48 13.21
C TYR A 205 21.20 2.25 12.47
N GLN A 206 22.45 1.90 12.71
CA GLN A 206 23.05 0.67 12.22
C GLN A 206 23.72 -0.07 13.36
N THR A 207 23.58 -1.39 13.36
CA THR A 207 24.19 -2.25 14.36
C THR A 207 25.47 -2.91 13.84
N GLU A 208 26.55 -2.78 14.59
CA GLU A 208 27.85 -3.40 14.33
C GLU A 208 28.07 -4.51 15.38
N GLY A 209 27.73 -5.75 15.02
CA GLY A 209 27.81 -6.89 15.94
C GLY A 209 26.77 -6.87 17.07
N THR A 210 27.11 -7.44 18.22
CA THR A 210 26.19 -7.58 19.37
C THR A 210 26.18 -6.41 20.33
N SER A 211 27.13 -5.46 20.24
CA SER A 211 27.34 -4.45 21.29
C SER A 211 27.53 -3.01 20.81
N LYS A 212 27.60 -2.75 19.50
CA LYS A 212 27.75 -1.39 18.97
C LYS A 212 26.58 -1.01 18.09
N THR A 213 25.96 0.12 18.40
CA THR A 213 24.94 0.75 17.55
C THR A 213 25.35 2.19 17.30
N LYS A 214 25.26 2.63 16.04
CA LYS A 214 25.58 3.98 15.60
C LYS A 214 24.32 4.66 15.09
N PHE A 215 24.06 5.88 15.56
CA PHE A 215 23.05 6.75 14.96
C PHE A 215 23.62 7.55 13.80
N SER A 216 22.85 7.63 12.72
CA SER A 216 22.97 8.72 11.77
C SER A 216 22.42 9.98 12.45
N MET A 217 23.33 10.86 12.87
CA MET A 217 23.01 12.18 13.41
C MET A 217 23.40 13.26 12.39
N PRO A 218 22.59 14.33 12.24
CA PRO A 218 21.29 14.63 12.86
C PRO A 218 20.13 13.75 12.31
N PRO A 219 18.89 13.83 12.86
CA PRO A 219 17.73 13.16 12.28
C PRO A 219 17.64 13.38 10.78
N GLU A 220 17.40 12.31 10.03
CA GLU A 220 17.31 12.35 8.57
C GLU A 220 16.19 13.27 8.12
N PHE A 221 15.10 13.22 8.89
CA PHE A 221 13.94 14.04 8.71
C PHE A 221 13.38 14.47 10.05
N GLN A 222 12.94 15.72 10.12
CA GLN A 222 12.08 16.22 11.18
C GLN A 222 11.11 17.20 10.52
N GLN A 223 9.83 16.91 10.64
CA GLN A 223 8.78 17.70 10.03
C GLN A 223 8.64 19.00 10.82
N SER A 224 9.01 20.12 10.17
CA SER A 224 8.93 21.46 10.76
C SER A 224 7.50 21.83 11.16
N ALA A 225 6.52 21.37 10.37
CA ALA A 225 5.12 21.31 10.73
C ALA A 225 4.42 20.26 9.85
N LEU A 226 3.90 19.18 10.43
CA LEU A 226 2.67 18.60 9.86
C LEU A 226 1.66 19.74 9.78
N PRO A 227 0.83 19.86 8.72
CA PRO A 227 -0.28 20.81 8.75
C PRO A 227 -1.02 20.57 10.07
N PHE A 228 -0.97 21.52 11.00
CA PHE A 228 -1.49 21.32 12.35
C PHE A 228 -2.93 20.80 12.25
N GLY A 229 -3.21 19.68 12.93
CA GLY A 229 -4.53 19.09 12.99
C GLY A 229 -4.90 18.09 11.88
N VAL A 230 -3.96 17.52 11.10
CA VAL A 230 -4.33 16.47 10.12
C VAL A 230 -5.06 15.28 10.77
N HIS A 231 -4.65 14.91 12.00
CA HIS A 231 -5.37 13.91 12.79
C HIS A 231 -6.77 14.41 13.23
N ASP A 232 -6.89 15.69 13.57
CA ASP A 232 -8.19 16.29 13.92
C ASP A 232 -9.16 16.31 12.72
N LEU A 233 -8.66 16.19 11.49
CA LEU A 233 -9.49 16.17 10.26
C LEU A 233 -10.23 14.85 10.05
N ILE A 234 -9.72 13.71 10.51
CA ILE A 234 -10.27 12.39 10.19
C ILE A 234 -11.38 11.94 11.15
N GLY A 235 -11.56 12.64 12.29
CA GLY A 235 -12.54 12.28 13.32
C GLY A 235 -12.36 10.85 13.85
N THR A 236 -13.41 10.23 14.39
CA THR A 236 -13.36 8.86 14.94
C THR A 236 -13.92 7.79 13.99
N ASN A 237 -14.63 8.20 12.93
CA ASN A 237 -15.33 7.28 12.03
C ASN A 237 -14.41 6.45 11.14
N TRP A 238 -13.15 6.85 10.97
CA TRP A 238 -12.19 6.12 10.13
C TRP A 238 -11.91 4.71 10.66
N THR A 239 -12.12 4.46 11.96
CA THR A 239 -11.97 3.13 12.58
C THR A 239 -12.87 2.06 11.92
N LYS A 240 -13.98 2.48 11.29
CA LYS A 240 -14.85 1.59 10.51
C LYS A 240 -14.18 1.07 9.23
N LEU A 241 -13.19 1.79 8.69
CA LEU A 241 -12.42 1.38 7.51
C LEU A 241 -11.38 0.31 7.83
N ILE A 242 -11.11 0.00 9.11
CA ILE A 242 -10.12 -1.02 9.50
C ILE A 242 -10.53 -2.37 8.95
N GLY A 243 -11.81 -2.74 9.04
CA GLY A 243 -12.35 -4.00 8.51
C GLY A 243 -11.92 -5.27 9.28
N SER A 244 -10.88 -5.17 10.12
CA SER A 244 -10.37 -6.25 10.98
C SER A 244 -10.68 -5.96 12.45
N PRO A 245 -11.18 -6.94 13.22
CA PRO A 245 -11.40 -6.76 14.65
C PRO A 245 -10.07 -6.56 15.38
N ARG A 246 -10.04 -5.60 16.30
CA ARG A 246 -8.90 -5.41 17.20
C ARG A 246 -8.82 -6.61 18.17
N PRO A 247 -7.68 -7.32 18.26
CA PRO A 247 -7.54 -8.54 19.06
C PRO A 247 -7.97 -8.45 20.54
N ASP A 248 -7.78 -7.31 21.19
CA ASP A 248 -8.17 -7.05 22.59
C ASP A 248 -9.44 -6.19 22.73
N GLY A 249 -10.08 -5.82 21.62
CA GLY A 249 -11.19 -4.87 21.60
C GLY A 249 -10.76 -3.40 21.77
N GLY A 250 -11.72 -2.48 21.72
CA GLY A 250 -11.45 -1.04 21.85
C GLY A 250 -11.07 -0.35 20.53
N ASN A 251 -10.56 0.88 20.63
CA ASN A 251 -10.22 1.73 19.49
C ASN A 251 -8.71 2.01 19.45
N PRO A 252 -8.09 2.07 18.26
CA PRO A 252 -6.69 2.50 18.12
C PRO A 252 -6.51 3.97 18.52
N VAL A 253 -5.39 4.28 19.18
CA VAL A 253 -4.93 5.65 19.43
C VAL A 253 -3.86 6.02 18.41
N CYS A 254 -3.88 7.27 17.92
CA CYS A 254 -2.82 7.78 17.06
C CYS A 254 -1.79 8.54 17.88
N HIS A 255 -0.54 8.11 17.80
CA HIS A 255 0.61 8.79 18.42
C HIS A 255 1.39 9.53 17.35
N LYS A 256 1.95 10.67 17.72
CA LYS A 256 2.84 11.46 16.86
C LYS A 256 4.19 11.58 17.54
N GLY A 257 5.27 11.32 16.80
CA GLY A 257 6.62 11.44 17.34
C GLY A 257 7.69 10.85 16.44
N ILE A 258 8.91 10.82 16.99
CA ILE A 258 10.09 10.37 16.26
C ILE A 258 10.13 8.84 16.22
N ILE A 259 10.41 8.28 15.04
CA ILE A 259 10.68 6.86 14.87
C ILE A 259 12.17 6.62 14.62
N ALA A 260 12.64 5.44 15.00
CA ALA A 260 13.97 4.95 14.66
C ALA A 260 13.89 3.84 13.62
N SER A 261 14.74 3.90 12.61
CA SER A 261 14.85 2.93 11.54
C SER A 261 16.22 2.28 11.55
N GLY A 262 16.34 0.95 11.44
CA GLY A 262 17.65 0.32 11.42
C GLY A 262 17.68 -1.06 10.79
N ASP A 263 18.83 -1.73 10.81
CA ASP A 263 19.04 -3.03 10.17
C ASP A 263 18.43 -4.22 10.96
N LYS A 264 18.12 -4.02 12.25
CA LYS A 264 17.49 -5.03 13.10
C LYS A 264 16.71 -4.39 14.23
N LEU A 265 15.66 -5.06 14.68
CA LEU A 265 14.89 -4.59 15.83
C LEU A 265 15.76 -4.66 17.09
N VAL A 266 15.80 -3.56 17.84
CA VAL A 266 16.57 -3.44 19.08
C VAL A 266 15.63 -3.25 20.27
N ASN A 267 16.00 -3.80 21.44
CA ASN A 267 15.24 -3.59 22.67
C ASN A 267 15.43 -2.15 23.16
N TYR A 268 14.37 -1.37 23.34
CA TYR A 268 14.41 0.05 23.71
C TYR A 268 15.30 0.39 24.92
N HIS A 269 15.41 -0.54 25.88
CA HIS A 269 16.21 -0.37 27.09
C HIS A 269 17.73 -0.42 26.85
N ASP A 270 18.15 -1.05 25.76
CA ASP A 270 19.54 -1.39 25.49
C ASP A 270 20.29 -0.51 24.47
N PRO A 271 19.71 0.22 23.50
CA PRO A 271 20.47 0.39 22.27
C PRO A 271 21.41 1.59 22.36
N LEU A 272 20.98 2.72 22.93
CA LEU A 272 21.56 4.00 22.53
C LEU A 272 21.44 5.12 23.58
N LYS A 273 21.43 4.79 24.89
CA LYS A 273 21.23 5.74 26.01
C LYS A 273 22.11 7.00 25.99
N LYS A 274 23.26 6.94 25.32
CA LYS A 274 24.20 8.06 25.16
C LYS A 274 23.72 9.14 24.17
N TYR A 275 22.66 8.89 23.41
CA TYR A 275 22.13 9.82 22.41
C TYR A 275 20.79 10.39 22.87
N ASP A 276 20.73 11.72 23.06
CA ASP A 276 19.54 12.42 23.55
C ASP A 276 18.28 12.14 22.71
N ILE A 277 18.46 11.97 21.40
CA ILE A 277 17.36 11.71 20.47
C ILE A 277 16.64 10.38 20.76
N TRP A 278 17.34 9.39 21.33
CA TRP A 278 16.75 8.09 21.67
C TRP A 278 15.63 8.21 22.70
N SER A 279 15.79 9.13 23.63
CA SER A 279 14.77 9.42 24.64
C SER A 279 13.48 9.97 24.05
N LYS A 280 13.48 10.42 22.78
CA LYS A 280 12.32 10.96 22.07
C LYS A 280 11.69 9.96 21.08
N VAL A 281 12.32 8.80 20.87
CA VAL A 281 11.81 7.76 19.96
C VAL A 281 10.58 7.10 20.58
N ILE A 282 9.50 7.01 19.80
CA ILE A 282 8.23 6.38 20.16
C ILE A 282 7.95 5.07 19.41
N GLY A 283 8.74 4.77 18.38
CA GLY A 283 8.60 3.55 17.59
C GLY A 283 9.89 3.16 16.85
N ILE A 284 10.04 1.88 16.56
CA ILE A 284 11.19 1.29 15.88
C ILE A 284 10.73 0.42 14.71
N GLU A 285 11.32 0.60 13.54
CA GLU A 285 11.11 -0.23 12.34
C GLU A 285 12.45 -0.62 11.71
N THR A 286 12.44 -1.53 10.74
CA THR A 286 13.69 -2.16 10.25
C THR A 286 13.87 -2.20 8.73
N GLU A 287 12.88 -1.72 7.99
CA GLU A 287 12.76 -2.00 6.58
C GLU A 287 13.06 -0.78 5.72
N THR A 288 13.06 0.43 6.31
CA THR A 288 13.28 1.68 5.56
C THR A 288 14.52 2.51 5.94
N PRO A 289 15.63 1.93 6.45
CA PRO A 289 16.79 2.73 6.85
C PRO A 289 17.37 3.50 5.66
N GLY A 290 17.47 4.82 5.82
CA GLY A 290 17.97 5.73 4.79
C GLY A 290 17.00 6.07 3.65
N ILE A 291 15.76 5.53 3.65
CA ILE A 291 14.73 5.95 2.69
C ILE A 291 14.31 7.40 2.97
N ALA A 292 14.10 7.79 4.23
CA ALA A 292 13.72 9.17 4.56
C ALA A 292 14.74 10.19 4.05
N LYS A 293 16.04 9.87 4.11
CA LYS A 293 17.09 10.72 3.51
C LYS A 293 16.89 10.94 2.00
N VAL A 294 16.59 9.89 1.24
CA VAL A 294 16.34 9.99 -0.22
C VAL A 294 15.09 10.80 -0.48
N VAL A 295 14.00 10.49 0.23
CA VAL A 295 12.73 11.17 0.04
C VAL A 295 12.89 12.67 0.34
N ARG A 296 13.58 13.01 1.43
CA ARG A 296 13.83 14.40 1.81
C ARG A 296 14.66 15.15 0.78
N GLN A 297 15.70 14.52 0.22
CA GLN A 297 16.53 15.15 -0.81
C GLN A 297 15.72 15.48 -2.07
N SER A 298 14.71 14.67 -2.38
CA SER A 298 13.92 14.82 -3.61
C SER A 298 12.63 15.62 -3.44
N THR A 299 12.03 15.63 -2.23
CA THR A 299 10.69 16.20 -1.98
C THR A 299 10.65 17.22 -0.84
N GLY A 300 11.79 17.49 -0.18
CA GLY A 300 11.85 18.37 0.98
C GLY A 300 11.12 17.77 2.18
N ASP A 301 10.24 18.56 2.81
CA ASP A 301 9.50 18.15 4.02
C ASP A 301 8.16 17.44 3.71
N ASN A 302 7.86 17.18 2.43
CA ASN A 302 6.62 16.56 1.95
C ASN A 302 6.60 15.02 2.09
N PHE A 303 7.03 14.55 3.25
CA PHE A 303 7.20 13.13 3.57
C PHE A 303 6.43 12.74 4.82
N TRP A 304 5.67 11.65 4.79
CA TRP A 304 5.04 11.07 5.99
C TRP A 304 5.37 9.59 6.11
N MET A 305 5.47 9.10 7.34
CA MET A 305 5.45 7.68 7.62
C MET A 305 4.34 7.37 8.62
N ILE A 306 3.55 6.36 8.28
CA ILE A 306 2.42 5.89 9.07
C ILE A 306 2.67 4.41 9.32
N GLY A 307 2.55 3.98 10.59
CA GLY A 307 2.60 2.56 10.86
C GLY A 307 1.75 2.09 12.02
N GLY A 308 1.25 0.86 11.87
CA GLY A 308 0.45 0.18 12.88
C GLY A 308 1.34 -0.55 13.87
N VAL A 309 1.00 -0.51 15.14
CA VAL A 309 1.82 -1.11 16.21
C VAL A 309 1.46 -2.58 16.37
N TYR A 310 2.40 -3.48 16.09
CA TYR A 310 2.17 -4.94 16.20
C TYR A 310 2.91 -5.60 17.37
N THR A 311 3.88 -4.89 17.95
CA THR A 311 4.70 -5.34 19.08
C THR A 311 5.27 -4.13 19.81
N LEU A 312 5.99 -4.36 20.91
CA LEU A 312 6.61 -3.34 21.73
C LEU A 312 8.12 -3.55 21.81
N ALA A 313 8.89 -2.48 21.61
CA ALA A 313 10.35 -2.51 21.63
C ALA A 313 10.93 -2.57 23.05
N ASP A 314 10.16 -2.17 24.07
CA ASP A 314 10.55 -2.11 25.48
C ASP A 314 9.96 -3.26 26.32
N LYS A 315 9.14 -4.13 25.72
CA LYS A 315 8.52 -5.28 26.40
C LYS A 315 8.70 -6.55 25.61
N LYS A 316 8.90 -7.66 26.31
CA LYS A 316 8.94 -8.98 25.68
C LYS A 316 7.51 -9.41 25.32
N VAL A 317 7.19 -9.37 24.02
CA VAL A 317 5.93 -9.89 23.47
C VAL A 317 6.17 -11.31 22.94
N LYS A 318 5.23 -12.23 23.18
CA LYS A 318 5.38 -13.61 22.70
C LYS A 318 5.22 -13.65 21.17
N PRO A 319 5.94 -14.53 20.45
CA PRO A 319 5.79 -14.67 19.01
C PRO A 319 4.35 -14.94 18.54
N ALA A 320 3.59 -15.75 19.28
CA ALA A 320 2.20 -16.03 18.98
C ALA A 320 1.33 -14.77 19.04
N ASP A 321 1.52 -13.93 20.06
CA ASP A 321 0.80 -12.66 20.21
C ASP A 321 1.16 -11.74 19.05
N MET A 322 2.45 -11.57 18.73
CA MET A 322 2.88 -10.76 17.58
C MET A 322 2.21 -11.23 16.27
N GLN A 323 2.13 -12.54 16.03
CA GLN A 323 1.51 -13.10 14.83
C GLN A 323 0.01 -12.78 14.76
N GLN A 324 -0.70 -12.78 15.89
CA GLN A 324 -2.11 -12.41 15.96
C GLN A 324 -2.32 -10.92 15.66
N TRP A 325 -1.40 -10.05 16.10
CA TRP A 325 -1.51 -8.60 15.94
C TRP A 325 -1.12 -8.08 14.57
N ARG A 326 -0.23 -8.76 13.84
CA ARG A 326 0.28 -8.32 12.53
C ARG A 326 -0.83 -7.98 11.52
N PRO A 327 -1.83 -8.87 11.25
CA PRO A 327 -2.90 -8.54 10.30
C PRO A 327 -3.67 -7.27 10.68
N TYR A 328 -3.95 -7.09 11.98
CA TYR A 328 -4.61 -5.88 12.47
C TYR A 328 -3.73 -4.64 12.30
N ALA A 329 -2.43 -4.73 12.59
CA ALA A 329 -1.48 -3.63 12.43
C ALA A 329 -1.40 -3.13 10.97
N HIS A 330 -1.35 -4.05 9.99
CA HIS A 330 -1.42 -3.69 8.57
C HIS A 330 -2.75 -3.01 8.22
N ALA A 331 -3.86 -3.59 8.68
CA ALA A 331 -5.20 -3.09 8.39
C ALA A 331 -5.44 -1.69 8.99
N VAL A 332 -5.03 -1.45 10.24
CA VAL A 332 -5.25 -0.17 10.93
C VAL A 332 -4.39 0.95 10.33
N ALA A 333 -3.14 0.65 9.96
CA ALA A 333 -2.26 1.62 9.29
C ALA A 333 -2.80 2.02 7.91
N ALA A 334 -3.26 1.04 7.13
CA ALA A 334 -3.85 1.28 5.82
C ALA A 334 -5.16 2.08 5.91
N ALA A 335 -6.03 1.74 6.87
CA ALA A 335 -7.28 2.46 7.12
C ALA A 335 -7.04 3.92 7.51
N TYR A 336 -6.11 4.15 8.44
CA TYR A 336 -5.72 5.48 8.82
C TYR A 336 -5.18 6.28 7.63
N THR A 337 -4.31 5.67 6.83
CA THR A 337 -3.73 6.31 5.63
C THR A 337 -4.79 6.75 4.64
N VAL A 338 -5.71 5.86 4.27
CA VAL A 338 -6.79 6.19 3.32
C VAL A 338 -7.70 7.27 3.90
N ALA A 339 -8.09 7.16 5.18
CA ALA A 339 -8.91 8.16 5.83
C ALA A 339 -8.25 9.54 5.89
N LEU A 340 -6.95 9.57 6.20
CA LEU A 340 -6.13 10.78 6.23
C LEU A 340 -6.14 11.47 4.87
N LEU A 341 -5.99 10.72 3.79
CA LEU A 341 -6.04 11.29 2.45
C LEU A 341 -7.47 11.73 2.08
N GLN A 342 -8.49 10.95 2.45
CA GLN A 342 -9.90 11.32 2.20
C GLN A 342 -10.36 12.56 2.96
N SER A 343 -9.69 12.94 4.06
CA SER A 343 -9.97 14.19 4.76
C SER A 343 -9.38 15.43 4.06
N GLY A 344 -8.63 15.24 2.98
CA GLY A 344 -8.08 16.32 2.15
C GLY A 344 -6.95 17.09 2.82
N PRO A 345 -5.89 16.42 3.32
CA PRO A 345 -4.92 16.99 4.26
C PRO A 345 -4.03 18.07 3.63
N VAL A 346 -3.92 18.10 2.29
CA VAL A 346 -3.07 19.02 1.52
C VAL A 346 -3.86 19.64 0.37
N PRO A 347 -3.66 20.92 0.02
CA PRO A 347 -4.44 21.55 -1.06
C PRO A 347 -4.18 20.84 -2.39
N LEU A 348 -5.19 20.84 -3.29
CA LEU A 348 -4.94 20.58 -4.71
C LEU A 348 -4.16 21.74 -5.30
#